data_AF-A0A8T5UQ14-F1
#
_entry.id   AF-A0A8T5UQ14-F1
#
_cell.length_a   1.000
_cell.length_b   1.000
_cell.length_c   1.000
_cell.angle_alpha   90.00
_cell.angle_beta   90.00
_cell.angle_gamma   90.00
#
_symmetry.space_group_name_H-M   'P 1'
#
loop_
_entity.id
_entity.type
_entity.pdbx_description
1 polymer ?
#
loop_
_entity_poly.entity_id
_entity_poly.type
_entity_poly.pdbx_seq_one_letter_code
_entity_poly.pdbx_strand_id
1 'polypeptide(L)'
;MVNEKILVVEDEELIGQDIKILLEDLGYEVVDLVPSGEEAISLAREAHADLVLMDIMLEGDIDGIEAAHHINNDLGIPIIYLTAYRNEEILERAKLTEPYAYIVKPFEERELRTNVEIVLNRHKAEKERIKLTEVTAKNEFLKKSLKEQETLLREIHHRVNNNMQIISSLLSLQSTQVKDKRDLDLFIDSQNRVKSMAKIHERLYQSNDLSSVQFAEYGMSLLNDLFSSHRAPPGIRLKADIENISFNMETAIPCGLIINELVSNALKYAFPNGKGEIYVSLMHNNDNKYLLTIKDNGIGLPTDIDFKNTQSLGFRLINNLTNQLDGKIDLDVKNGTKFSILFEELTYETRAGIKETIVTAYQSRELRRHAKELFSNSIDNWGDMPKDLRELIQDLQVQQIENDMQKEELKRLRKENIDTKKKYLDLYNSAPIGYFTILKNGLILDINNTGASILGISKTGLIKTSFISFLKPDSRTKFNQNNKTAIENRQKLGYELEIVRAEGDSFKSYIETNPIYDKEEKFKEFKVSIIDVKRFIND
;
A
#
# COMPACT_ATOMS: atom_id res chain seq x y z
N MET A 1 -6.07 -42.53 -0.43
CA MET A 1 -6.54 -43.00 -1.75
C MET A 1 -6.04 -41.99 -2.74
N VAL A 2 -5.35 -42.46 -3.77
CA VAL A 2 -4.95 -41.67 -4.93
C VAL A 2 -6.26 -41.36 -5.67
N ASN A 3 -6.48 -40.14 -6.13
CA ASN A 3 -7.78 -39.71 -6.67
C ASN A 3 -7.62 -39.03 -8.04
N GLU A 4 -6.50 -39.32 -8.68
CA GLU A 4 -6.13 -38.89 -10.01
C GLU A 4 -6.95 -39.65 -11.05
N LYS A 5 -7.49 -38.89 -12.01
CA LYS A 5 -8.39 -39.38 -13.05
C LYS A 5 -7.60 -39.79 -14.28
N ILE A 6 -7.64 -41.07 -14.61
CA ILE A 6 -6.93 -41.62 -15.77
C ILE A 6 -7.95 -41.97 -16.84
N LEU A 7 -7.68 -41.52 -18.07
CA LEU A 7 -8.41 -41.96 -19.25
C LEU A 7 -7.61 -43.07 -19.94
N VAL A 8 -8.27 -44.17 -20.28
CA VAL A 8 -7.68 -45.28 -21.04
C VAL A 8 -8.27 -45.27 -22.45
N VAL A 9 -7.41 -45.24 -23.45
CA VAL A 9 -7.78 -45.23 -24.87
C VAL A 9 -7.18 -46.46 -25.53
N GLU A 10 -8.02 -47.42 -25.88
CA GLU A 10 -7.65 -48.73 -26.41
C GLU A 10 -8.82 -49.28 -27.24
N ASP A 11 -8.55 -49.69 -28.48
CA ASP A 11 -9.55 -50.24 -29.41
C ASP A 11 -9.90 -51.71 -29.09
N GLU A 12 -8.98 -52.47 -28.51
CA GLU A 12 -9.21 -53.82 -28.01
C GLU A 12 -9.87 -53.83 -26.61
N GLU A 13 -11.19 -54.07 -26.56
CA GLU A 13 -12.00 -54.03 -25.33
C GLU A 13 -11.44 -54.89 -24.17
N LEU A 14 -10.94 -56.10 -24.48
CA LEU A 14 -10.37 -57.00 -23.46
C LEU A 14 -9.10 -56.41 -22.83
N ILE A 15 -8.20 -55.86 -23.64
CA ILE A 15 -6.97 -55.22 -23.17
C ILE A 15 -7.32 -53.97 -22.36
N GLY A 16 -8.26 -53.16 -22.84
CA GLY A 16 -8.73 -51.96 -22.15
C GLY A 16 -9.32 -52.25 -20.77
N GLN A 17 -10.11 -53.32 -20.64
CA GLN A 17 -10.65 -53.76 -19.34
C GLN A 17 -9.57 -54.28 -18.40
N ASP A 18 -8.58 -55.02 -18.90
CA ASP A 18 -7.45 -55.49 -18.09
C ASP A 18 -6.65 -54.30 -17.53
N ILE A 19 -6.38 -53.28 -18.35
CA ILE A 19 -5.70 -52.05 -17.92
C ILE A 19 -6.52 -51.31 -16.87
N LYS A 20 -7.83 -51.18 -17.10
CA LYS A 20 -8.74 -50.52 -16.17
C LYS A 20 -8.68 -51.18 -14.79
N ILE A 21 -8.81 -52.51 -14.73
CA ILE A 21 -8.76 -53.26 -13.46
C ILE A 21 -7.42 -53.04 -12.76
N LEU A 22 -6.30 -53.12 -13.50
CA LEU A 22 -4.97 -52.89 -12.92
C LEU A 22 -4.84 -51.47 -12.32
N LEU A 23 -5.33 -50.43 -13.00
CA LEU A 23 -5.29 -49.06 -12.50
C LEU A 23 -6.19 -48.85 -11.28
N GLU A 24 -7.39 -49.43 -11.29
CA GLU A 24 -8.33 -49.36 -10.16
C GLU A 24 -7.78 -50.09 -8.93
N ASP A 25 -7.12 -51.26 -9.11
CA ASP A 25 -6.44 -52.01 -8.04
C ASP A 25 -5.25 -51.22 -7.46
N LEU A 26 -4.56 -50.46 -8.31
CA LEU A 26 -3.51 -49.51 -7.89
C LEU A 26 -4.09 -48.26 -7.19
N GLY A 27 -5.41 -48.09 -7.20
CA GLY A 27 -6.14 -47.06 -6.48
C GLY A 27 -6.34 -45.76 -7.28
N TYR A 28 -6.24 -45.79 -8.61
CA TYR A 28 -6.57 -44.66 -9.48
C TYR A 28 -8.05 -44.67 -9.89
N GLU A 29 -8.60 -43.51 -10.26
CA GLU A 29 -9.96 -43.40 -10.81
C GLU A 29 -9.87 -43.50 -12.35
N VAL A 30 -10.37 -44.59 -12.94
CA VAL A 30 -10.47 -44.70 -14.40
C VAL A 30 -11.78 -44.05 -14.84
N VAL A 31 -11.68 -42.92 -15.52
CA VAL A 31 -12.83 -42.10 -15.94
C VAL A 31 -13.74 -42.88 -16.87
N ASP A 32 -13.15 -43.45 -17.92
CA ASP A 32 -13.82 -44.31 -18.88
C ASP A 32 -12.79 -45.05 -19.74
N LEU A 33 -13.28 -45.99 -20.55
CA LEU A 33 -12.53 -46.68 -21.59
C LEU A 33 -13.12 -46.29 -22.95
N VAL A 34 -12.31 -45.68 -23.82
CA VAL A 34 -12.76 -45.24 -25.15
C VAL A 34 -11.94 -45.89 -26.27
N PRO A 35 -12.57 -46.32 -27.37
CA PRO A 35 -11.86 -47.02 -28.45
C PRO A 35 -11.30 -46.11 -29.55
N SER A 36 -11.63 -44.82 -29.56
CA SER A 36 -11.25 -43.89 -30.64
C SER A 36 -10.58 -42.61 -30.14
N GLY A 37 -9.75 -42.00 -31.00
CA GLY A 37 -9.02 -40.78 -30.68
C GLY A 37 -9.94 -39.56 -30.53
N GLU A 38 -11.02 -39.48 -31.31
CA GLU A 38 -11.98 -38.38 -31.28
C GLU A 38 -12.76 -38.35 -29.96
N GLU A 39 -13.22 -39.51 -29.50
CA GLU A 39 -13.85 -39.65 -28.19
C GLU A 39 -12.87 -39.33 -27.07
N ALA A 40 -11.61 -39.75 -27.20
CA ALA A 40 -10.57 -39.44 -26.23
C ALA A 40 -10.36 -37.93 -26.04
N ILE A 41 -10.29 -37.15 -27.13
CA ILE A 41 -10.13 -35.68 -27.05
C ILE A 41 -11.32 -35.03 -26.33
N SER A 42 -12.54 -35.44 -26.67
CA SER A 42 -13.76 -34.88 -26.05
C SER A 42 -13.82 -35.22 -24.56
N LEU A 43 -13.61 -36.49 -24.22
CA LEU A 43 -13.77 -36.99 -22.87
C LEU A 43 -12.64 -36.53 -21.93
N ALA A 44 -11.39 -36.45 -22.42
CA ALA A 44 -10.28 -35.90 -21.65
C ALA A 44 -10.57 -34.47 -21.16
N ARG A 45 -11.23 -33.66 -22.01
CA ARG A 45 -11.65 -32.30 -21.66
C ARG A 45 -12.80 -32.28 -20.67
N GLU A 46 -13.86 -33.05 -20.92
CA GLU A 46 -15.09 -33.05 -20.13
C GLU A 46 -14.89 -33.61 -18.72
N ALA A 47 -14.13 -34.70 -18.62
CA ALA A 47 -13.89 -35.37 -17.34
C ALA A 47 -12.74 -34.76 -16.53
N HIS A 48 -11.97 -33.84 -17.13
CA HIS A 48 -10.74 -33.28 -16.57
C HIS A 48 -9.74 -34.37 -16.16
N ALA A 49 -9.33 -35.19 -17.13
CA ALA A 49 -8.35 -36.24 -16.88
C ALA A 49 -6.99 -35.66 -16.45
N ASP A 50 -6.33 -36.33 -15.50
CA ASP A 50 -4.99 -36.01 -15.02
C ASP A 50 -3.88 -36.72 -15.82
N LEU A 51 -4.22 -37.81 -16.52
CA LEU A 51 -3.33 -38.61 -17.37
C LEU A 51 -4.14 -39.35 -18.43
N VAL A 52 -3.57 -39.55 -19.62
CA VAL A 52 -4.14 -40.45 -20.63
C VAL A 52 -3.15 -41.56 -20.96
N LEU A 53 -3.63 -42.81 -20.90
CA LEU A 53 -2.98 -43.97 -21.50
C LEU A 53 -3.56 -44.14 -22.90
N MET A 54 -2.70 -44.03 -23.90
CA MET A 54 -3.10 -43.93 -25.30
C MET A 54 -2.48 -45.07 -26.10
N ASP A 55 -3.29 -45.96 -26.67
CA ASP A 55 -2.78 -46.80 -27.74
C ASP A 55 -2.40 -45.93 -28.93
N ILE A 56 -1.21 -46.21 -29.47
CA ILE A 56 -0.69 -45.56 -30.67
C ILE A 56 -1.52 -45.95 -31.90
N MET A 57 -2.01 -47.18 -31.96
CA MET A 57 -2.86 -47.68 -33.04
C MET A 57 -4.32 -47.64 -32.57
N LEU A 58 -5.14 -46.82 -33.21
CA LEU A 58 -6.58 -46.76 -32.98
C LEU A 58 -7.32 -46.83 -34.31
N GLU A 59 -8.49 -47.46 -34.31
CA GLU A 59 -9.42 -47.41 -35.44
C GLU A 59 -10.21 -46.08 -35.42
N GLY A 60 -10.23 -45.34 -36.52
CA GLY A 60 -10.89 -44.03 -36.60
C GLY A 60 -10.40 -43.14 -37.74
N ASP A 61 -10.86 -41.88 -37.76
CA ASP A 61 -10.38 -40.87 -38.72
C ASP A 61 -9.03 -40.29 -38.26
N ILE A 62 -8.76 -40.28 -36.95
CA ILE A 62 -7.45 -39.92 -36.36
C ILE A 62 -6.84 -41.09 -35.58
N ASP A 63 -5.52 -41.23 -35.66
CA ASP A 63 -4.77 -42.23 -34.88
C ASP A 63 -4.44 -41.71 -33.46
N GLY A 64 -3.95 -42.60 -32.60
CA GLY A 64 -3.63 -42.26 -31.21
C GLY A 64 -2.51 -41.23 -31.05
N ILE A 65 -1.60 -41.12 -32.03
CA ILE A 65 -0.53 -40.11 -32.02
C ILE A 65 -1.12 -38.72 -32.27
N GLU A 66 -2.03 -38.60 -33.24
CA GLU A 66 -2.71 -37.35 -33.55
C GLU A 66 -3.64 -36.93 -32.40
N ALA A 67 -4.39 -37.87 -31.82
CA ALA A 67 -5.21 -37.61 -30.64
C ALA A 67 -4.38 -37.14 -29.43
N ALA A 68 -3.25 -37.80 -29.14
CA ALA A 68 -2.33 -37.41 -28.08
C ALA A 68 -1.72 -36.01 -28.29
N HIS A 69 -1.40 -35.64 -29.53
CA HIS A 69 -0.91 -34.30 -29.84
C HIS A 69 -1.94 -33.23 -29.48
N HIS A 70 -3.21 -33.43 -29.84
CA HIS A 70 -4.30 -32.53 -29.48
C HIS A 70 -4.51 -32.43 -27.97
N ILE A 71 -4.55 -33.56 -27.28
CA ILE A 71 -4.76 -33.59 -25.83
C ILE A 71 -3.63 -32.88 -25.08
N ASN A 72 -2.36 -33.14 -25.44
CA ASN A 72 -1.22 -32.52 -24.79
C ASN A 72 -1.14 -31.00 -25.08
N ASN A 73 -1.25 -30.59 -26.35
CA ASN A 73 -1.14 -29.17 -26.70
C ASN A 73 -2.34 -28.32 -26.27
N ASP A 74 -3.55 -28.82 -26.44
CA ASP A 74 -4.76 -28.02 -26.21
C ASP A 74 -5.21 -28.08 -24.74
N LEU A 75 -4.96 -29.20 -24.04
CA LEU A 75 -5.42 -29.42 -22.67
C LEU A 75 -4.28 -29.45 -21.64
N GLY A 76 -3.03 -29.64 -22.09
CA GLY A 76 -1.88 -29.77 -21.20
C GLY A 76 -1.88 -31.04 -20.36
N ILE A 77 -2.57 -32.11 -20.81
CA ILE A 77 -2.68 -33.38 -20.09
C ILE A 77 -1.52 -34.30 -20.53
N PRO A 78 -0.77 -34.91 -19.59
CA PRO A 78 0.34 -35.79 -19.94
C PRO A 78 -0.16 -37.10 -20.56
N ILE A 79 0.62 -37.66 -21.48
CA ILE A 79 0.31 -38.88 -22.23
C ILE A 79 1.35 -39.97 -21.96
N ILE A 80 0.88 -41.20 -21.74
CA ILE A 80 1.67 -42.43 -21.81
C ILE A 80 1.19 -43.23 -23.01
N TYR A 81 2.10 -43.55 -23.94
CA TYR A 81 1.74 -44.39 -25.07
C TYR A 81 1.81 -45.89 -24.74
N LEU A 82 0.84 -46.65 -25.21
CA LEU A 82 0.84 -48.11 -25.23
C LEU A 82 1.29 -48.58 -26.62
N THR A 83 2.25 -49.49 -26.69
CA THR A 83 2.84 -49.93 -27.98
C THR A 83 3.06 -51.44 -28.06
N ALA A 84 2.79 -52.05 -29.21
CA ALA A 84 2.98 -53.49 -29.46
C ALA A 84 4.34 -53.87 -30.09
N TYR A 85 5.29 -52.93 -30.20
CA TYR A 85 6.67 -53.12 -30.71
C TYR A 85 6.77 -53.86 -32.06
N ARG A 86 6.35 -53.23 -33.18
CA ARG A 86 6.56 -53.81 -34.53
C ARG A 86 6.88 -52.85 -35.68
N ASN A 87 6.90 -51.54 -35.49
CA ASN A 87 7.16 -50.61 -36.60
C ASN A 87 7.99 -49.37 -36.19
N GLU A 88 9.18 -49.23 -36.76
CA GLU A 88 10.13 -48.16 -36.48
C GLU A 88 9.61 -46.79 -36.95
N GLU A 89 8.82 -46.73 -38.03
CA GLU A 89 8.21 -45.48 -38.53
C GLU A 89 7.18 -44.90 -37.55
N ILE A 90 6.42 -45.77 -36.88
CA ILE A 90 5.40 -45.36 -35.91
C ILE A 90 6.05 -44.84 -34.62
N LEU A 91 7.16 -45.46 -34.20
CA LEU A 91 7.93 -44.99 -33.05
C LEU A 91 8.57 -43.62 -33.32
N GLU A 92 9.06 -43.37 -34.54
CA GLU A 92 9.57 -42.05 -34.93
C GLU A 92 8.46 -40.99 -34.96
N ARG A 93 7.26 -41.31 -35.44
CA ARG A 93 6.10 -40.40 -35.37
C ARG A 93 5.71 -40.09 -33.92
N ALA A 94 5.67 -41.09 -33.05
CA ALA A 94 5.33 -40.90 -31.64
C ALA A 94 6.38 -40.05 -30.90
N LYS A 95 7.68 -40.20 -31.21
CA LYS A 95 8.76 -39.36 -30.65
C LYS A 95 8.59 -37.86 -30.94
N LEU A 96 8.05 -37.50 -32.10
CA LEU A 96 7.80 -36.10 -32.47
C LEU A 96 6.79 -35.40 -31.55
N THR A 97 5.97 -36.17 -30.82
CA THR A 97 4.98 -35.63 -29.87
C THR A 97 5.52 -35.44 -28.45
N GLU A 98 6.82 -35.72 -28.21
CA GLU A 98 7.50 -35.65 -26.90
C GLU A 98 6.69 -36.24 -25.73
N PRO A 99 6.26 -37.51 -25.80
CA PRO A 99 5.46 -38.12 -24.75
C PRO A 99 6.25 -38.31 -23.45
N TYR A 100 5.50 -38.38 -22.34
CA TYR A 100 6.10 -38.50 -21.03
C TYR A 100 6.67 -39.91 -20.76
N ALA A 101 6.05 -40.96 -21.32
CA ALA A 101 6.55 -42.33 -21.28
C ALA A 101 5.94 -43.23 -22.37
N TYR A 102 6.52 -44.41 -22.54
CA TYR A 102 6.03 -45.50 -23.39
C TYR A 102 5.96 -46.79 -22.57
N ILE A 103 4.89 -47.56 -22.75
CA ILE A 103 4.72 -48.89 -22.15
C ILE A 103 4.51 -49.90 -23.27
N VAL A 104 5.24 -51.01 -23.20
CA VAL A 104 5.20 -52.06 -24.22
C VAL A 104 4.21 -53.14 -23.83
N LYS A 105 3.27 -53.49 -24.72
CA LYS A 105 2.33 -54.60 -24.54
C LYS A 105 3.00 -55.94 -24.90
N PRO A 106 2.84 -57.01 -24.08
CA PRO A 106 2.22 -57.05 -22.75
C PRO A 106 3.18 -56.54 -21.66
N PHE A 107 2.64 -55.87 -20.65
CA PHE A 107 3.39 -55.30 -19.53
C PHE A 107 2.95 -55.91 -18.18
N GLU A 108 3.81 -55.78 -17.17
CA GLU A 108 3.50 -56.18 -15.79
C GLU A 108 2.90 -55.01 -14.99
N GLU A 109 2.08 -55.32 -13.97
CA GLU A 109 1.48 -54.32 -13.06
C GLU A 109 2.52 -53.34 -12.49
N ARG A 110 3.71 -53.85 -12.14
CA ARG A 110 4.81 -53.02 -11.61
C ARG A 110 5.30 -51.98 -12.62
N GLU A 111 5.36 -52.34 -13.90
CA GLU A 111 5.80 -51.44 -14.97
C GLU A 111 4.76 -50.33 -15.22
N LEU A 112 3.47 -50.70 -15.29
CA LEU A 112 2.37 -49.75 -15.42
C LEU A 112 2.37 -48.75 -14.27
N ARG A 113 2.41 -49.26 -13.03
CA ARG A 113 2.46 -48.44 -11.81
C ARG A 113 3.61 -47.44 -11.84
N THR A 114 4.82 -47.93 -12.13
CA THR A 114 6.03 -47.08 -12.10
C THR A 114 5.95 -45.96 -13.12
N ASN A 115 5.51 -46.25 -14.34
CA ASN A 115 5.38 -45.23 -15.39
C ASN A 115 4.29 -44.20 -15.06
N VAL A 116 3.12 -44.64 -14.61
CA VAL A 116 2.03 -43.74 -14.20
C VAL A 116 2.48 -42.79 -13.08
N GLU A 117 3.11 -43.32 -12.03
CA GLU A 117 3.62 -42.51 -10.91
C GLU A 117 4.68 -41.48 -11.37
N ILE A 118 5.63 -41.88 -12.23
CA ILE A 118 6.67 -40.98 -12.74
C ILE A 118 6.05 -39.84 -13.57
N VAL A 119 5.15 -40.17 -14.49
CA VAL A 119 4.55 -39.20 -15.41
C VAL A 119 3.70 -38.18 -14.65
N LEU A 120 2.82 -38.63 -13.75
CA LEU A 120 1.99 -37.74 -12.93
C LEU A 120 2.86 -36.79 -12.08
N ASN A 121 3.91 -37.30 -11.44
CA ASN A 121 4.80 -36.49 -10.62
C ASN A 121 5.61 -35.49 -11.46
N ARG A 122 6.14 -35.91 -12.62
CA ARG A 122 6.88 -35.02 -13.53
C ARG A 122 6.00 -33.90 -14.09
N HIS A 123 4.76 -34.23 -14.47
CA HIS A 123 3.81 -33.23 -14.95
C HIS A 123 3.44 -32.21 -13.86
N LYS A 124 3.17 -32.69 -12.63
CA LYS A 124 2.94 -31.80 -11.47
C LYS A 124 4.14 -30.88 -11.21
N ALA A 125 5.36 -31.40 -11.23
CA ALA A 125 6.60 -30.63 -11.05
C ALA A 125 6.71 -29.47 -12.07
N GLU A 126 6.50 -29.77 -13.35
CA GLU A 126 6.63 -28.79 -14.42
C GLU A 126 5.58 -27.67 -14.31
N LYS A 127 4.33 -28.05 -14.02
CA LYS A 127 3.24 -27.10 -13.81
C LYS A 127 3.50 -26.17 -12.62
N GLU A 128 4.10 -26.69 -11.56
CA GLU A 128 4.53 -25.88 -10.41
C GLU A 128 5.70 -24.96 -10.75
N ARG A 129 6.70 -25.43 -11.52
CA ARG A 129 7.85 -24.63 -11.96
C ARG A 129 7.43 -23.41 -12.78
N ILE A 130 6.46 -23.57 -13.68
CA ILE A 130 5.91 -22.46 -14.48
C ILE A 130 5.22 -21.44 -13.56
N LYS A 131 4.37 -21.89 -12.63
CA LYS A 131 3.71 -21.02 -11.65
C LYS A 131 4.72 -20.29 -10.77
N LEU A 132 5.80 -20.97 -10.37
CA LEU A 132 6.85 -20.39 -9.54
C LEU A 132 7.54 -19.24 -10.26
N THR A 133 7.85 -19.42 -11.53
CA THR A 133 8.47 -18.38 -12.38
C THR A 133 7.56 -17.15 -12.52
N GLU A 134 6.24 -17.35 -12.56
CA GLU A 134 5.28 -16.23 -12.58
C GLU A 134 5.25 -15.49 -11.23
N VAL A 135 5.26 -16.23 -10.12
CA VAL A 135 5.25 -15.66 -8.76
C VAL A 135 6.53 -14.87 -8.48
N THR A 136 7.71 -15.39 -8.85
CA THR A 136 8.99 -14.69 -8.68
C THR A 136 9.02 -13.38 -9.46
N ALA A 137 8.64 -13.40 -10.74
CA ALA A 137 8.56 -12.20 -11.57
C ALA A 137 7.62 -11.15 -10.97
N LYS A 138 6.47 -11.59 -10.43
CA LYS A 138 5.51 -10.70 -9.76
C LYS A 138 6.05 -10.12 -8.45
N ASN A 139 6.80 -10.91 -7.68
CA ASN A 139 7.47 -10.48 -6.47
C ASN A 139 8.53 -9.43 -6.75
N GLU A 140 9.38 -9.64 -7.75
CA GLU A 140 10.39 -8.66 -8.16
C GLU A 140 9.77 -7.36 -8.63
N PHE A 141 8.71 -7.44 -9.43
CA PHE A 141 7.96 -6.26 -9.87
C PHE A 141 7.38 -5.47 -8.68
N LEU A 142 6.77 -6.15 -7.71
CA LEU A 142 6.22 -5.51 -6.52
C LEU A 142 7.30 -4.87 -5.65
N LYS A 143 8.44 -5.55 -5.45
CA LYS A 143 9.60 -5.00 -4.72
C LYS A 143 10.10 -3.72 -5.37
N LYS A 144 10.20 -3.70 -6.70
CA LYS A 144 10.59 -2.50 -7.45
C LYS A 144 9.57 -1.37 -7.28
N SER A 145 8.28 -1.67 -7.44
CA SER A 145 7.20 -0.69 -7.28
C SER A 145 7.16 -0.11 -5.86
N LEU A 146 7.39 -0.93 -4.83
CA LEU A 146 7.51 -0.49 -3.44
C LEU A 146 8.63 0.52 -3.26
N LYS A 147 9.84 0.19 -3.73
CA LYS A 147 11.00 1.08 -3.64
C LYS A 147 10.79 2.42 -4.35
N GLU A 148 10.10 2.40 -5.49
CA GLU A 148 9.71 3.62 -6.21
C GLU A 148 8.73 4.47 -5.37
N GLN A 149 7.71 3.84 -4.78
CA GLN A 149 6.75 4.54 -3.91
C GLN A 149 7.41 5.11 -2.64
N GLU A 150 8.32 4.39 -2.01
CA GLU A 150 9.08 4.90 -0.84
C GLU A 150 9.94 6.12 -1.21
N THR A 151 10.55 6.10 -2.39
CA THR A 151 11.36 7.22 -2.88
C THR A 151 10.49 8.45 -3.12
N LEU A 152 9.31 8.26 -3.73
CA LEU A 152 8.32 9.33 -3.93
C LEU A 152 7.82 9.89 -2.60
N LEU A 153 7.57 9.04 -1.62
CA LEU A 153 7.18 9.45 -0.27
C LEU A 153 8.25 10.37 0.35
N ARG A 154 9.52 9.96 0.27
CA ARG A 154 10.67 10.76 0.74
C ARG A 154 10.77 12.10 0.03
N GLU A 155 10.53 12.14 -1.29
CA GLU A 155 10.52 13.39 -2.04
C GLU A 155 9.40 14.34 -1.58
N ILE A 156 8.19 13.82 -1.32
CA ILE A 156 7.09 14.61 -0.78
C ILE A 156 7.48 15.22 0.57
N HIS A 157 8.08 14.44 1.48
CA HIS A 157 8.55 14.97 2.77
C HIS A 157 9.53 16.14 2.61
N HIS A 158 10.52 15.97 1.74
CA HIS A 158 11.47 17.03 1.44
C HIS A 158 10.77 18.24 0.83
N ARG A 159 9.79 18.07 -0.06
CA ARG A 159 9.02 19.17 -0.66
C ARG A 159 8.17 19.90 0.38
N VAL A 160 7.51 19.19 1.29
CA VAL A 160 6.72 19.79 2.38
C VAL A 160 7.65 20.64 3.26
N ASN A 161 8.79 20.11 3.66
CA ASN A 161 9.76 20.85 4.47
C ASN A 161 10.34 22.07 3.72
N ASN A 162 10.71 21.90 2.45
CA ASN A 162 11.22 23.00 1.61
C ASN A 162 10.16 24.09 1.45
N ASN A 163 8.90 23.72 1.25
CA ASN A 163 7.82 24.70 1.11
C ASN A 163 7.53 25.42 2.42
N MET A 164 7.57 24.73 3.57
CA MET A 164 7.47 25.39 4.88
C MET A 164 8.63 26.37 5.12
N GLN A 165 9.84 26.03 4.67
CA GLN A 165 10.98 26.95 4.73
C GLN A 165 10.79 28.17 3.83
N ILE A 166 10.22 28.01 2.63
CA ILE A 166 9.88 29.11 1.73
C ILE A 166 8.82 30.01 2.36
N ILE A 167 7.74 29.44 2.93
CA ILE A 167 6.68 30.19 3.62
C ILE A 167 7.29 30.97 4.80
N SER A 168 8.12 30.33 5.62
CA SER A 168 8.80 31.00 6.72
C SER A 168 9.71 32.15 6.24
N SER A 169 10.35 32.01 5.09
CA SER A 169 11.24 33.03 4.53
C SER A 169 10.46 34.21 3.95
N LEU A 170 9.34 33.95 3.26
CA LEU A 170 8.43 34.99 2.77
C LEU A 170 7.81 35.77 3.93
N LEU A 171 7.37 35.08 4.99
CA LEU A 171 6.88 35.72 6.22
C LEU A 171 7.97 36.58 6.89
N SER A 172 9.24 36.12 6.92
CA SER A 172 10.38 36.94 7.40
C SER A 172 10.58 38.20 6.57
N LEU A 173 10.48 38.11 5.25
CA LEU A 173 10.72 39.25 4.36
C LEU A 173 9.58 40.26 4.46
N GLN A 174 8.32 39.79 4.52
CA GLN A 174 7.16 40.67 4.64
C GLN A 174 7.09 41.33 6.01
N SER A 175 7.49 40.66 7.09
CA SER A 175 7.50 41.25 8.44
C SER A 175 8.38 42.50 8.52
N THR A 176 9.50 42.57 7.77
CA THR A 176 10.36 43.77 7.72
C THR A 176 9.67 45.01 7.14
N GLN A 177 8.58 44.83 6.39
CA GLN A 177 7.83 45.91 5.75
C GLN A 177 6.60 46.34 6.55
N VAL A 178 6.28 45.62 7.62
CA VAL A 178 5.13 45.91 8.48
C VAL A 178 5.50 47.00 9.47
N LYS A 179 4.75 48.10 9.43
CA LYS A 179 4.98 49.29 10.29
C LYS A 179 4.17 49.25 11.58
N ASP A 180 3.04 48.56 11.57
CA ASP A 180 2.19 48.41 12.76
C ASP A 180 2.72 47.28 13.64
N LYS A 181 2.91 47.57 14.93
CA LYS A 181 3.41 46.61 15.92
C LYS A 181 2.48 45.41 16.07
N ARG A 182 1.16 45.61 15.98
CA ARG A 182 0.15 44.55 16.10
C ARG A 182 0.22 43.58 14.93
N ASP A 183 0.34 44.10 13.71
CA ASP A 183 0.47 43.27 12.51
C ASP A 183 1.83 42.55 12.48
N LEU A 184 2.90 43.20 12.97
CA LEU A 184 4.22 42.59 13.07
C LEU A 184 4.20 41.38 14.03
N ASP A 185 3.53 41.51 15.16
CA ASP A 185 3.37 40.41 16.13
C ASP A 185 2.57 39.24 15.51
N LEU A 186 1.55 39.51 14.69
CA LEU A 186 0.82 38.48 13.93
C LEU A 186 1.72 37.75 12.92
N PHE A 187 2.58 38.47 12.20
CA PHE A 187 3.53 37.87 11.25
C PHE A 187 4.56 36.97 11.95
N ILE A 188 5.09 37.41 13.10
CA ILE A 188 6.03 36.64 13.91
C ILE A 188 5.35 35.36 14.43
N ASP A 189 4.09 35.47 14.83
CA ASP A 189 3.30 34.32 15.29
C ASP A 189 3.04 33.32 14.17
N SER A 190 2.62 33.77 12.98
CA SER A 190 2.46 32.90 11.81
C SER A 190 3.77 32.22 11.41
N GLN A 191 4.91 32.93 11.51
CA GLN A 191 6.21 32.34 11.24
C GLN A 191 6.58 31.23 12.24
N ASN A 192 6.35 31.48 13.53
CA ASN A 192 6.64 30.50 14.58
C ASN A 192 5.79 29.24 14.41
N ARG A 193 4.54 29.38 13.97
CA ARG A 193 3.66 28.24 13.62
C ARG A 193 4.21 27.39 12.49
N VAL A 194 4.60 28.02 11.37
CA VAL A 194 5.17 27.32 10.21
C VAL A 194 6.45 26.58 10.58
N LYS A 195 7.30 27.19 11.42
CA LYS A 195 8.52 26.55 11.95
C LYS A 195 8.21 25.35 12.86
N SER A 196 7.22 25.47 13.75
CA SER A 196 6.78 24.36 14.61
C SER A 196 6.20 23.21 13.81
N MET A 197 5.34 23.50 12.82
CA MET A 197 4.79 22.50 11.90
C MET A 197 5.90 21.76 11.14
N ALA A 198 6.91 22.47 10.63
CA ALA A 198 8.04 21.85 9.95
C ALA A 198 8.84 20.90 10.85
N LYS A 199 9.09 21.28 12.10
CA LYS A 199 9.79 20.43 13.08
C LYS A 199 8.99 19.20 13.51
N ILE A 200 7.69 19.37 13.73
CA ILE A 200 6.77 18.26 14.02
C ILE A 200 6.81 17.26 12.86
N HIS A 201 6.71 17.75 11.64
CA HIS A 201 6.73 16.93 10.44
C HIS A 201 8.09 16.23 10.21
N GLU A 202 9.21 16.92 10.45
CA GLU A 202 10.54 16.31 10.36
C GLU A 202 10.73 15.14 11.34
N ARG A 203 10.30 15.30 12.61
CA ARG A 203 10.49 14.26 13.63
C ARG A 203 9.64 13.03 13.42
N LEU A 204 8.37 13.20 13.05
CA LEU A 204 7.47 12.07 12.84
C LEU A 204 7.96 11.14 11.73
N TYR A 205 8.71 11.67 10.76
CA TYR A 205 9.21 10.93 9.60
C TYR A 205 10.70 10.53 9.67
N GLN A 206 11.44 10.99 10.67
CA GLN A 206 12.79 10.47 10.99
C GLN A 206 12.74 9.13 11.75
N SER A 207 11.57 8.75 12.28
CA SER A 207 11.39 7.45 12.93
C SER A 207 11.31 6.32 11.89
N ASN A 208 11.98 5.19 12.15
CA ASN A 208 12.01 4.04 11.24
C ASN A 208 10.65 3.33 11.09
N ASP A 209 9.70 3.60 11.99
CA ASP A 209 8.35 3.04 11.95
C ASP A 209 7.32 4.11 11.61
N LEU A 210 6.98 4.20 10.33
CA LEU A 210 6.02 5.16 9.79
C LEU A 210 4.55 4.76 10.03
N SER A 211 4.28 3.68 10.75
CA SER A 211 2.92 3.15 10.98
C SER A 211 2.30 3.60 12.29
N SER A 212 3.12 3.90 13.30
CA SER A 212 2.65 4.30 14.63
C SER A 212 3.66 5.23 15.31
N VAL A 213 3.14 6.18 16.08
CA VAL A 213 3.89 7.23 16.78
C VAL A 213 3.68 7.02 18.27
N GLN A 214 4.76 6.74 19.00
CA GLN A 214 4.73 6.73 20.47
C GLN A 214 4.49 8.15 21.00
N PHE A 215 3.23 8.44 21.34
CA PHE A 215 2.80 9.80 21.57
C PHE A 215 3.33 10.38 22.88
N ALA A 216 3.63 9.54 23.88
CA ALA A 216 4.29 9.99 25.11
C ALA A 216 5.66 10.63 24.82
N GLU A 217 6.50 9.95 24.05
CA GLU A 217 7.83 10.46 23.67
C GLU A 217 7.71 11.70 22.80
N TYR A 218 6.86 11.63 21.77
CA TYR A 218 6.63 12.72 20.84
C TYR A 218 6.07 13.98 21.55
N GLY A 219 5.03 13.82 22.37
CA GLY A 219 4.37 14.89 23.10
C GLY A 219 5.27 15.54 24.14
N MET A 220 6.01 14.76 24.92
CA MET A 220 6.99 15.30 25.88
C MET A 220 8.10 16.09 25.17
N SER A 221 8.59 15.58 24.04
CA SER A 221 9.60 16.25 23.23
C SER A 221 9.09 17.60 22.68
N LEU A 222 7.85 17.62 22.18
CA LEU A 222 7.19 18.84 21.71
C LEU A 222 7.05 19.89 22.82
N LEU A 223 6.62 19.48 24.02
CA LEU A 223 6.45 20.40 25.15
C LEU A 223 7.78 21.03 25.58
N ASN A 224 8.87 20.26 25.60
CA ASN A 224 10.21 20.77 25.91
C ASN A 224 10.69 21.80 24.88
N ASP A 225 10.42 21.56 23.59
CA ASP A 225 10.75 22.50 22.52
C ASP A 225 9.95 23.80 22.63
N LEU A 226 8.67 23.72 23.02
CA LEU A 226 7.81 24.89 23.21
C LEU A 226 8.32 25.79 24.34
N PHE A 227 8.65 25.20 25.49
CA PHE A 227 9.17 25.95 26.64
C PHE A 227 10.53 26.59 26.36
N SER A 228 11.41 25.89 25.64
CA SER A 228 12.73 26.42 25.27
C SER A 228 12.64 27.52 24.20
N SER A 229 11.83 27.32 23.15
CA SER A 229 11.67 28.28 22.04
C SER A 229 11.00 29.59 22.46
N HIS A 230 10.01 29.53 23.36
CA HIS A 230 9.30 30.71 23.87
C HIS A 230 10.02 31.40 25.04
N ARG A 231 11.23 30.93 25.41
CA ARG A 231 12.00 31.44 26.56
C ARG A 231 11.12 31.58 27.81
N ALA A 232 10.39 30.52 28.14
CA ALA A 232 9.43 30.53 29.23
C ALA A 232 10.10 31.03 30.54
N PRO A 233 9.50 32.02 31.24
CA PRO A 233 9.99 32.47 32.53
C PRO A 233 10.20 31.29 33.49
N PRO A 234 11.28 31.27 34.29
CA PRO A 234 11.55 30.17 35.23
C PRO A 234 10.44 29.91 36.25
N GLY A 235 9.55 30.88 36.46
CA GLY A 235 8.40 30.77 37.35
C GLY A 235 7.21 30.01 36.77
N ILE A 236 7.22 29.66 35.48
CA ILE A 236 6.17 28.86 34.83
C ILE A 236 6.59 27.39 34.84
N ARG A 237 5.81 26.54 35.49
CA ARG A 237 6.07 25.10 35.57
C ARG A 237 5.24 24.32 34.56
N LEU A 238 5.85 23.34 33.91
CA LEU A 238 5.16 22.34 33.10
C LEU A 238 4.88 21.10 33.94
N LYS A 239 3.63 20.64 33.96
CA LYS A 239 3.26 19.32 34.44
C LYS A 239 2.61 18.55 33.29
N ALA A 240 3.20 17.43 32.91
CA ALA A 240 2.71 16.60 31.82
C ALA A 240 2.39 15.19 32.33
N ASP A 241 1.24 14.66 31.90
CA ASP A 241 0.76 13.33 32.25
C ASP A 241 0.18 12.67 30.99
N ILE A 242 1.08 12.09 30.19
CA ILE A 242 0.77 11.54 28.86
C ILE A 242 0.92 10.03 28.95
N GLU A 243 -0.18 9.31 28.78
CA GLU A 243 -0.19 7.85 28.76
C GLU A 243 0.64 7.32 27.57
N ASN A 244 1.26 6.14 27.74
CA ASN A 244 2.09 5.51 26.70
C ASN A 244 1.22 4.88 25.60
N ILE A 245 0.64 5.75 24.77
CA ILE A 245 -0.25 5.41 23.67
C ILE A 245 0.51 5.55 22.34
N SER A 246 0.28 4.62 21.43
CA SER A 246 0.72 4.73 20.04
C SER A 246 -0.43 5.22 19.17
N PHE A 247 -0.22 6.32 18.44
CA PHE A 247 -1.19 6.83 17.48
C PHE A 247 -0.70 6.66 16.05
N ASN A 248 -1.63 6.49 15.11
CA ASN A 248 -1.31 6.75 13.70
C ASN A 248 -0.97 8.23 13.46
N MET A 249 -0.36 8.53 12.32
CA MET A 249 0.04 9.91 11.97
C MET A 249 -1.15 10.86 11.80
N GLU A 250 -2.29 10.35 11.32
CA GLU A 250 -3.54 11.11 11.14
C GLU A 250 -4.09 11.63 12.47
N THR A 251 -3.80 10.94 13.57
CA THR A 251 -4.17 11.33 14.93
C THR A 251 -3.04 12.10 15.62
N ALA A 252 -1.79 11.66 15.46
CA ALA A 252 -0.63 12.27 16.12
C ALA A 252 -0.34 13.70 15.64
N ILE A 253 -0.46 13.97 14.34
CA ILE A 253 -0.18 15.31 13.78
C ILE A 253 -1.20 16.34 14.29
N PRO A 254 -2.53 16.14 14.17
CA PRO A 254 -3.49 17.10 14.71
C PRO A 254 -3.37 17.28 16.22
N CYS A 255 -3.15 16.19 16.98
CA CYS A 255 -2.94 16.29 18.43
C CYS A 255 -1.71 17.14 18.78
N GLY A 256 -0.57 16.92 18.09
CA GLY A 256 0.63 17.72 18.29
C GLY A 256 0.44 19.19 17.94
N LEU A 257 -0.27 19.49 16.86
CA LEU A 257 -0.57 20.87 16.46
C LEU A 257 -1.51 21.57 17.45
N ILE A 258 -2.52 20.87 17.97
CA ILE A 258 -3.41 21.37 19.03
C ILE A 258 -2.61 21.71 20.29
N ILE A 259 -1.74 20.79 20.74
CA ILE A 259 -0.87 21.03 21.90
C ILE A 259 0.01 22.25 21.66
N ASN A 260 0.62 22.35 20.48
CA ASN A 260 1.46 23.49 20.10
C ASN A 260 0.72 24.82 20.21
N GLU A 261 -0.48 24.93 19.64
CA GLU A 261 -1.27 26.16 19.70
C GLU A 261 -1.70 26.53 21.11
N LEU A 262 -2.26 25.58 21.86
CA LEU A 262 -2.83 25.84 23.18
C LEU A 262 -1.74 26.17 24.22
N VAL A 263 -0.61 25.45 24.19
CA VAL A 263 0.51 25.70 25.10
C VAL A 263 1.24 26.99 24.73
N SER A 264 1.43 27.30 23.45
CA SER A 264 1.97 28.59 23.01
C SER A 264 1.10 29.76 23.48
N ASN A 265 -0.23 29.64 23.38
CA ASN A 265 -1.15 30.68 23.86
C ASN A 265 -1.05 30.87 25.38
N ALA A 266 -0.98 29.77 26.15
CA ALA A 266 -0.81 29.85 27.60
C ALA A 266 0.52 30.55 27.98
N LEU A 267 1.63 30.19 27.32
CA LEU A 267 2.94 30.81 27.57
C LEU A 267 2.97 32.31 27.26
N LYS A 268 2.25 32.76 26.22
CA LYS A 268 2.22 34.16 25.80
C LYS A 268 1.28 35.02 26.64
N TYR A 269 0.10 34.52 26.97
CA TYR A 269 -1.00 35.36 27.46
C TYR A 269 -1.42 35.03 28.90
N ALA A 270 -1.26 33.80 29.38
CA ALA A 270 -1.82 33.39 30.67
C ALA A 270 -1.03 33.94 31.87
N PHE A 271 0.27 34.22 31.71
CA PHE A 271 1.19 34.53 32.82
C PHE A 271 1.94 35.87 32.65
N PRO A 272 1.26 37.03 32.69
CA PRO A 272 1.92 38.34 32.58
C PRO A 272 2.97 38.59 33.68
N ASN A 273 2.82 37.96 34.85
CA ASN A 273 3.75 38.05 35.97
C ASN A 273 4.88 36.99 35.93
N GLY A 274 4.94 36.18 34.86
CA GLY A 274 5.96 35.14 34.67
C GLY A 274 5.95 34.01 35.69
N LYS A 275 4.83 33.78 36.38
CA LYS A 275 4.63 32.70 37.36
C LYS A 275 3.33 31.97 37.12
N GLY A 276 3.36 30.64 37.17
CA GLY A 276 2.18 29.81 37.02
C GLY A 276 2.50 28.36 36.69
N GLU A 277 1.48 27.62 36.26
CA GLU A 277 1.57 26.22 35.91
C GLU A 277 0.72 25.92 34.68
N ILE A 278 1.31 25.18 33.74
CA ILE A 278 0.62 24.59 32.60
C ILE A 278 0.57 23.09 32.84
N TYR A 279 -0.62 22.52 32.80
CA TYR A 279 -0.89 21.09 32.88
C TYR A 279 -1.34 20.56 31.52
N VAL A 280 -0.67 19.52 31.03
CA VAL A 280 -1.03 18.82 29.80
C VAL A 280 -1.24 17.35 30.13
N SER A 281 -2.38 16.79 29.77
CA SER A 281 -2.62 15.36 29.91
C SER A 281 -3.28 14.74 28.70
N LEU A 282 -2.95 13.47 28.46
CA LEU A 282 -3.60 12.64 27.46
C LEU A 282 -3.85 11.26 28.07
N MET A 283 -5.12 10.90 28.21
CA MET A 283 -5.56 9.67 28.86
C MET A 283 -6.57 8.94 27.99
N HIS A 284 -6.49 7.61 27.98
CA HIS A 284 -7.54 6.74 27.47
C HIS A 284 -8.69 6.65 28.48
N ASN A 285 -9.93 6.65 27.99
CA ASN A 285 -11.15 6.46 28.78
C ASN A 285 -11.81 5.11 28.42
N ASN A 286 -12.64 4.60 29.32
CA ASN A 286 -13.30 3.29 29.25
C ASN A 286 -14.12 3.05 27.96
N ASP A 287 -14.53 4.10 27.24
CA ASP A 287 -15.31 4.03 26.00
C ASP A 287 -14.44 4.04 24.72
N ASN A 288 -13.15 3.65 24.82
CA ASN A 288 -12.21 3.66 23.71
C ASN A 288 -11.93 5.04 23.10
N LYS A 289 -12.07 6.07 23.95
CA LYS A 289 -11.86 7.49 23.61
C LYS A 289 -10.64 8.03 24.30
N TYR A 290 -10.03 9.01 23.68
CA TYR A 290 -8.89 9.74 24.23
C TYR A 290 -9.33 11.13 24.68
N LEU A 291 -8.87 11.52 25.86
CA LEU A 291 -9.11 12.85 26.42
C LEU A 291 -7.79 13.60 26.50
N LEU A 292 -7.61 14.57 25.61
CA LEU A 292 -6.52 15.54 25.65
C LEU A 292 -6.97 16.75 26.47
N THR A 293 -6.28 17.02 27.58
CA THR A 293 -6.55 18.19 28.44
C THR A 293 -5.35 19.11 28.45
N ILE A 294 -5.56 20.39 28.17
CA ILE A 294 -4.57 21.46 28.35
C ILE A 294 -5.18 22.47 29.32
N LYS A 295 -4.48 22.73 30.42
CA LYS A 295 -4.94 23.66 31.46
C LYS A 295 -3.84 24.61 31.87
N ASP A 296 -4.16 25.88 32.04
CA ASP A 296 -3.35 26.86 32.74
C ASP A 296 -4.06 27.35 34.01
N ASN A 297 -3.30 27.90 34.96
CA ASN A 297 -3.83 28.60 36.14
C ASN A 297 -3.58 30.12 36.05
N GLY A 298 -3.50 30.65 34.83
CA GLY A 298 -3.24 32.05 34.57
C GLY A 298 -4.48 32.93 34.68
N ILE A 299 -4.44 34.08 34.01
CA ILE A 299 -5.50 35.09 34.07
C ILE A 299 -6.81 34.66 33.36
N GLY A 300 -6.81 33.52 32.65
CA GLY A 300 -7.95 33.04 31.88
C GLY A 300 -8.14 33.79 30.55
N LEU A 301 -9.12 33.34 29.75
CA LEU A 301 -9.48 34.03 28.51
C LEU A 301 -10.36 35.27 28.80
N PRO A 302 -10.14 36.39 28.07
CA PRO A 302 -11.03 37.55 28.12
C PRO A 302 -12.48 37.20 27.80
N THR A 303 -13.44 37.82 28.51
CA THR A 303 -14.88 37.53 28.42
C THR A 303 -15.53 37.88 27.07
N ASP A 304 -14.82 38.64 26.24
CA ASP A 304 -15.20 39.13 24.90
C ASP A 304 -14.77 38.18 23.77
N ILE A 305 -14.05 37.10 24.06
CA ILE A 305 -13.60 36.12 23.06
C ILE A 305 -14.60 34.96 22.98
N ASP A 306 -15.44 34.94 21.94
CA ASP A 306 -16.32 33.81 21.64
C ASP A 306 -15.56 32.69 20.92
N PHE A 307 -15.04 31.72 21.68
CA PHE A 307 -14.31 30.54 21.19
C PHE A 307 -15.00 29.79 20.02
N LYS A 308 -16.34 29.84 19.92
CA LYS A 308 -17.08 29.15 18.84
C LYS A 308 -17.21 29.99 17.56
N ASN A 309 -17.09 31.32 17.64
CA ASN A 309 -17.20 32.25 16.50
C ASN A 309 -16.06 33.30 16.47
N THR A 310 -14.84 32.93 16.88
CA THR A 310 -13.71 33.88 16.87
C THR A 310 -13.15 34.13 15.47
N GLN A 311 -12.68 35.35 15.22
CA GLN A 311 -11.82 35.69 14.07
C GLN A 311 -10.33 35.30 14.26
N SER A 312 -9.96 34.64 15.38
CA SER A 312 -8.55 34.34 15.65
C SER A 312 -8.09 33.02 14.99
N LEU A 313 -6.97 33.10 14.28
CA LEU A 313 -6.32 31.99 13.56
C LEU A 313 -6.12 30.74 14.40
N GLY A 314 -5.67 30.92 15.64
CA GLY A 314 -5.38 29.81 16.54
C GLY A 314 -6.62 28.98 16.84
N PHE A 315 -7.76 29.61 17.15
CA PHE A 315 -8.98 28.87 17.49
C PHE A 315 -9.67 28.26 16.27
N ARG A 316 -9.60 28.91 15.09
CA ARG A 316 -10.05 28.29 13.83
C ARG A 316 -9.25 27.03 13.52
N LEU A 317 -7.92 27.08 13.68
CA LEU A 317 -7.05 25.92 13.51
C LEU A 317 -7.40 24.81 14.50
N ILE A 318 -7.56 25.13 15.79
CA ILE A 318 -7.93 24.14 16.81
C ILE A 318 -9.27 23.48 16.50
N ASN A 319 -10.29 24.25 16.08
CA ASN A 319 -11.59 23.69 15.70
C ASN A 319 -11.49 22.79 14.46
N ASN A 320 -10.73 23.19 13.44
CA ASN A 320 -10.51 22.37 12.25
C ASN A 320 -9.75 21.07 12.57
N LEU A 321 -8.70 21.13 13.39
CA LEU A 321 -7.94 19.95 13.81
C LEU A 321 -8.77 19.03 14.71
N THR A 322 -9.61 19.61 15.57
CA THR A 322 -10.55 18.83 16.39
C THR A 322 -11.57 18.11 15.52
N ASN A 323 -12.11 18.77 14.49
CA ASN A 323 -12.98 18.13 13.51
C ASN A 323 -12.26 17.05 12.70
N GLN A 324 -10.99 17.24 12.36
CA GLN A 324 -10.19 16.21 11.69
C GLN A 324 -10.04 14.95 12.55
N LEU A 325 -10.03 15.08 13.88
CA LEU A 325 -10.01 13.97 14.83
C LEU A 325 -11.41 13.37 15.10
N ASP A 326 -12.45 13.83 14.39
CA ASP A 326 -13.86 13.55 14.73
C ASP A 326 -14.19 13.82 16.21
N GLY A 327 -13.48 14.79 16.80
CA GLY A 327 -13.47 15.09 18.22
C GLY A 327 -14.47 16.17 18.63
N LYS A 328 -14.62 16.32 19.95
CA LYS A 328 -15.38 17.40 20.59
C LYS A 328 -14.47 18.17 21.52
N ILE A 329 -14.51 19.49 21.42
CA ILE A 329 -13.77 20.41 22.29
C ILE A 329 -14.71 21.11 23.26
N ASP A 330 -14.28 21.21 24.52
CA ASP A 330 -14.93 21.96 25.59
C ASP A 330 -13.95 22.94 26.25
N LEU A 331 -14.48 24.05 26.75
CA LEU A 331 -13.72 25.15 27.34
C LEU A 331 -14.29 25.53 28.73
N ASP A 332 -13.42 25.48 29.75
CA ASP A 332 -13.71 25.96 31.10
C ASP A 332 -12.74 27.08 31.49
N VAL A 333 -13.27 28.24 31.88
CA VAL A 333 -12.51 29.45 32.22
C VAL A 333 -12.56 29.81 33.72
N LYS A 334 -13.04 28.92 34.59
CA LYS A 334 -13.29 29.25 36.01
C LYS A 334 -12.02 29.50 36.85
N ASN A 335 -10.91 28.84 36.54
CA ASN A 335 -9.67 28.86 37.34
C ASN A 335 -8.44 28.85 36.41
N GLY A 336 -8.31 29.89 35.59
CA GLY A 336 -7.45 29.91 34.40
C GLY A 336 -8.19 29.36 33.18
N THR A 337 -7.48 28.92 32.16
CA THR A 337 -8.09 28.34 30.96
C THR A 337 -7.91 26.82 30.93
N LYS A 338 -8.98 26.06 30.69
CA LYS A 338 -8.93 24.61 30.49
C LYS A 338 -9.64 24.24 29.20
N PHE A 339 -8.89 23.61 28.29
CA PHE A 339 -9.41 22.94 27.12
C PHE A 339 -9.48 21.44 27.37
N SER A 340 -10.56 20.81 26.92
CA SER A 340 -10.77 19.36 26.99
C SER A 340 -11.25 18.88 25.63
N ILE A 341 -10.46 18.02 24.99
CA ILE A 341 -10.73 17.50 23.65
C ILE A 341 -10.91 16.00 23.76
N LEU A 342 -12.13 15.55 23.50
CA LEU A 342 -12.50 14.15 23.48
C LEU A 342 -12.58 13.67 22.03
N PHE A 343 -11.78 12.68 21.68
CA PHE A 343 -11.73 12.13 20.31
C PHE A 343 -11.56 10.61 20.34
N GLU A 344 -11.84 9.99 19.20
CA GLU A 344 -11.52 8.59 18.95
C GLU A 344 -10.26 8.56 18.07
N GLU A 345 -9.38 7.58 18.25
CA GLU A 345 -8.30 7.41 17.26
C GLU A 345 -8.95 7.12 15.92
N LEU A 346 -8.51 7.82 14.87
CA LEU A 346 -9.04 7.64 13.53
C LEU A 346 -8.69 6.24 13.04
N THR A 347 -9.59 5.29 13.27
CA THR A 347 -9.46 3.93 12.76
C THR A 347 -10.09 3.86 11.38
N TYR A 348 -9.28 3.98 10.34
CA TYR A 348 -9.63 3.28 9.10
C TYR A 348 -9.46 1.80 9.36
N GLU A 349 -10.43 0.98 8.91
CA GLU A 349 -10.42 -0.49 9.04
C GLU A 349 -9.00 -1.04 8.82
N THR A 350 -8.27 -1.18 9.93
CA THR A 350 -7.11 -2.04 9.98
C THR A 350 -7.75 -3.36 10.29
N ARG A 351 -8.23 -4.06 9.25
CA ARG A 351 -8.74 -5.42 9.49
C ARG A 351 -7.56 -6.27 9.94
N ALA A 352 -7.52 -6.43 11.27
CA ALA A 352 -6.84 -7.43 12.06
C ALA A 352 -5.65 -8.12 11.36
N GLY A 353 -4.42 -7.73 11.70
CA GLY A 353 -3.27 -8.52 11.27
C GLY A 353 -1.88 -7.98 11.62
N ILE A 354 -1.76 -7.04 12.56
CA ILE A 354 -0.45 -6.43 12.90
C ILE A 354 0.24 -7.17 14.07
N LYS A 355 -0.39 -8.13 14.75
CA LYS A 355 0.28 -8.95 15.78
C LYS A 355 1.02 -10.20 15.25
N GLU A 356 0.86 -10.59 13.99
CA GLU A 356 1.41 -11.87 13.48
C GLU A 356 2.78 -11.77 12.79
N THR A 357 3.30 -10.57 12.53
CA THR A 357 4.49 -10.38 11.66
C THR A 357 5.82 -10.75 12.34
N ILE A 358 5.93 -10.67 13.67
CA ILE A 358 7.15 -11.09 14.40
C ILE A 358 7.15 -12.61 14.65
N VAL A 359 5.97 -13.24 14.68
CA VAL A 359 5.81 -14.69 14.93
C VAL A 359 6.13 -15.52 13.68
N THR A 360 5.89 -14.98 12.47
CA THR A 360 5.96 -15.73 11.20
C THR A 360 7.38 -15.98 10.67
N ALA A 361 8.37 -15.11 10.96
CA ALA A 361 9.77 -15.36 10.62
C ALA A 361 10.41 -16.47 11.48
N TYR A 362 9.93 -16.63 12.71
CA TYR A 362 10.32 -17.73 13.60
C TYR A 362 9.64 -19.04 13.18
N GLN A 363 8.35 -18.97 12.82
CA GLN A 363 7.58 -20.10 12.30
C GLN A 363 8.12 -20.65 10.98
N SER A 364 8.64 -19.83 10.06
CA SER A 364 9.16 -20.33 8.77
C SER A 364 10.48 -21.11 8.88
N ARG A 365 11.30 -20.83 9.90
CA ARG A 365 12.46 -21.68 10.27
C ARG A 365 12.04 -22.95 11.00
N GLU A 366 11.06 -22.86 11.91
CA GLU A 366 10.51 -24.06 12.57
C GLU A 366 9.75 -24.95 11.59
N LEU A 367 8.95 -24.43 10.66
CA LEU A 367 8.28 -25.20 9.60
C LEU A 367 9.27 -25.96 8.72
N ARG A 368 10.38 -25.33 8.33
CA ARG A 368 11.48 -26.03 7.62
C ARG A 368 12.14 -27.12 8.45
N ARG A 369 12.30 -26.92 9.77
CA ARG A 369 12.90 -27.91 10.68
C ARG A 369 11.93 -29.06 10.97
N HIS A 370 10.67 -28.75 11.25
CA HIS A 370 9.60 -29.68 11.58
C HIS A 370 9.18 -30.50 10.36
N ALA A 371 9.18 -29.91 9.15
CA ALA A 371 9.06 -30.66 7.91
C ALA A 371 10.22 -31.67 7.78
N LYS A 372 11.48 -31.23 7.90
CA LYS A 372 12.65 -32.14 7.86
C LYS A 372 12.59 -33.26 8.92
N GLU A 373 12.10 -32.97 10.13
CA GLU A 373 11.96 -33.93 11.23
C GLU A 373 10.78 -34.90 11.06
N LEU A 374 9.65 -34.44 10.52
CA LEU A 374 8.49 -35.31 10.21
C LEU A 374 8.82 -36.28 9.06
N PHE A 375 9.59 -35.82 8.07
CA PHE A 375 9.89 -36.60 6.87
C PHE A 375 11.06 -37.59 7.04
N SER A 376 11.99 -37.36 7.97
CA SER A 376 12.96 -38.42 8.33
C SER A 376 12.26 -39.65 8.89
N ASN A 377 11.13 -39.46 9.57
CA ASN A 377 10.37 -40.53 10.23
C ASN A 377 9.35 -41.22 9.31
N SER A 378 8.98 -40.62 8.16
CA SER A 378 8.05 -41.25 7.19
C SER A 378 8.73 -42.11 6.14
N ILE A 379 10.05 -41.94 5.94
CA ILE A 379 10.85 -42.69 4.94
C ILE A 379 11.03 -44.17 5.34
N ASP A 380 10.94 -44.50 6.64
CA ASP A 380 11.08 -45.87 7.13
C ASP A 380 9.87 -46.77 6.80
N ASN A 381 8.73 -46.20 6.39
CA ASN A 381 7.50 -46.96 6.12
C ASN A 381 7.27 -47.33 4.64
N TRP A 382 8.17 -46.95 3.74
CA TRP A 382 8.00 -47.14 2.29
C TRP A 382 9.08 -48.10 1.78
N GLY A 383 8.86 -49.38 2.05
CA GLY A 383 9.74 -50.46 1.61
C GLY A 383 9.88 -50.56 0.09
N ASP A 384 11.10 -50.85 -0.37
CA ASP A 384 11.50 -51.22 -1.75
C ASP A 384 11.22 -50.23 -2.89
N MET A 385 11.04 -48.94 -2.58
CA MET A 385 10.91 -47.89 -3.61
C MET A 385 12.27 -47.60 -4.30
N PRO A 386 12.32 -47.55 -5.65
CA PRO A 386 13.52 -47.19 -6.41
C PRO A 386 14.12 -45.87 -5.94
N LYS A 387 15.45 -45.82 -5.87
CA LYS A 387 16.21 -44.66 -5.36
C LYS A 387 15.85 -43.35 -6.09
N ASP A 388 15.71 -43.44 -7.41
CA ASP A 388 15.41 -42.29 -8.29
C ASP A 388 14.03 -41.69 -7.99
N LEU A 389 13.02 -42.52 -7.68
CA LEU A 389 11.68 -42.06 -7.31
C LEU A 389 11.68 -41.40 -5.93
N ARG A 390 12.52 -41.90 -5.00
CA ARG A 390 12.68 -41.33 -3.67
C ARG A 390 13.34 -39.95 -3.70
N GLU A 391 14.37 -39.79 -4.54
CA GLU A 391 15.02 -38.50 -4.80
C GLU A 391 14.04 -37.51 -5.44
N LEU A 392 13.25 -37.95 -6.44
CA LEU A 392 12.23 -37.11 -7.08
C LEU A 392 11.15 -36.62 -6.10
N ILE A 393 10.65 -37.50 -5.23
CA ILE A 393 9.65 -37.13 -4.21
C ILE A 393 10.23 -36.11 -3.22
N GLN A 394 11.48 -36.28 -2.81
CA GLN A 394 12.14 -35.31 -1.93
C GLN A 394 12.29 -33.94 -2.61
N ASP A 395 12.70 -33.91 -3.88
CA ASP A 395 12.84 -32.67 -4.64
C ASP A 395 11.50 -31.96 -4.82
N LEU A 396 10.44 -32.70 -5.14
CA LEU A 396 9.07 -32.17 -5.25
C LEU A 396 8.58 -31.55 -3.93
N GLN A 397 8.82 -32.22 -2.80
CA GLN A 397 8.41 -31.71 -1.49
C GLN A 397 9.19 -30.45 -1.08
N VAL A 398 10.49 -30.38 -1.39
CA VAL A 398 11.30 -29.17 -1.18
C VAL A 398 10.76 -28.02 -2.03
N GLN A 399 10.45 -28.28 -3.31
CA GLN A 399 9.84 -27.29 -4.19
C GLN A 399 8.50 -26.80 -3.66
N GLN A 400 7.67 -27.68 -3.11
CA GLN A 400 6.37 -27.29 -2.57
C GLN A 400 6.50 -26.33 -1.36
N ILE A 401 7.48 -26.56 -0.48
CA ILE A 401 7.79 -25.65 0.62
C ILE A 401 8.28 -24.30 0.10
N GLU A 402 9.15 -24.29 -0.92
CA GLU A 402 9.61 -23.05 -1.54
C GLU A 402 8.47 -22.26 -2.19
N ASN A 403 7.57 -22.95 -2.89
CA ASN A 403 6.37 -22.37 -3.48
C ASN A 403 5.50 -21.69 -2.43
N ASP A 404 5.26 -22.35 -1.29
CA ASP A 404 4.41 -21.80 -0.24
C ASP A 404 5.06 -20.59 0.45
N MET A 405 6.37 -20.63 0.71
CA MET A 405 7.09 -19.46 1.22
C MET A 405 7.02 -18.26 0.25
N GLN A 406 7.14 -18.50 -1.06
CA GLN A 406 7.06 -17.41 -2.04
C GLN A 406 5.64 -16.82 -2.16
N LYS A 407 4.59 -17.64 -2.02
CA LYS A 407 3.20 -17.15 -1.95
C LYS A 407 2.99 -16.26 -0.72
N GLU A 408 3.54 -16.64 0.43
CA GLU A 408 3.48 -15.82 1.64
C GLU A 408 4.24 -14.49 1.46
N GLU A 409 5.43 -14.53 0.86
CA GLU A 409 6.19 -13.32 0.54
C GLU A 409 5.40 -12.40 -0.42
N LEU A 410 4.78 -12.96 -1.45
CA LEU A 410 3.94 -12.20 -2.39
C LEU A 410 2.76 -11.53 -1.67
N LYS A 411 2.12 -12.25 -0.76
CA LYS A 411 1.01 -11.71 0.06
C LYS A 411 1.48 -10.55 0.93
N ARG A 412 2.67 -10.67 1.53
CA ARG A 412 3.31 -9.61 2.32
C ARG A 412 3.62 -8.38 1.49
N LEU A 413 4.30 -8.53 0.36
CA LEU A 413 4.69 -7.42 -0.52
C LEU A 413 3.47 -6.66 -1.07
N ARG A 414 2.40 -7.38 -1.42
CA ARG A 414 1.14 -6.75 -1.85
C ARG A 414 0.53 -5.89 -0.75
N LYS A 415 0.53 -6.40 0.49
CA LYS A 415 0.02 -5.65 1.65
C LYS A 415 0.84 -4.39 1.87
N GLU A 416 2.17 -4.51 1.89
CA GLU A 416 3.09 -3.38 2.06
C GLU A 416 2.94 -2.32 0.95
N ASN A 417 2.67 -2.75 -0.30
CA ASN A 417 2.44 -1.82 -1.41
C ASN A 417 1.14 -1.03 -1.23
N ILE A 418 0.07 -1.69 -0.78
CA ILE A 418 -1.20 -1.03 -0.45
C ILE A 418 -1.00 -0.01 0.68
N ASP A 419 -0.29 -0.40 1.75
CA ASP A 419 -0.03 0.47 2.90
C ASP A 419 0.82 1.68 2.52
N THR A 420 1.86 1.47 1.70
CA THR A 420 2.74 2.56 1.22
C THR A 420 1.98 3.53 0.31
N LYS A 421 1.13 3.01 -0.58
CA LYS A 421 0.26 3.83 -1.43
C LYS A 421 -0.76 4.63 -0.61
N LYS A 422 -1.26 4.06 0.49
CA LYS A 422 -2.16 4.77 1.41
C LYS A 422 -1.44 5.94 2.10
N LYS A 423 -0.27 5.69 2.70
CA LYS A 423 0.58 6.74 3.32
C LYS A 423 0.86 7.91 2.38
N TYR A 424 1.15 7.61 1.11
CA TYR A 424 1.33 8.62 0.08
C TYR A 424 0.08 9.51 -0.10
N LEU A 425 -1.09 8.88 -0.18
CA LEU A 425 -2.36 9.59 -0.36
C LEU A 425 -2.70 10.46 0.87
N ASP A 426 -2.40 9.96 2.08
CA ASP A 426 -2.66 10.68 3.33
C ASP A 426 -1.80 11.94 3.43
N LEU A 427 -0.50 11.83 3.08
CA LEU A 427 0.41 12.98 3.00
C LEU A 427 -0.02 14.00 1.96
N TYR A 428 -0.37 13.51 0.78
CA TYR A 428 -0.85 14.35 -0.30
C TYR A 428 -2.09 15.13 0.14
N ASN A 429 -3.05 14.47 0.76
CA ASN A 429 -4.32 15.05 1.21
C ASN A 429 -4.19 15.99 2.41
N SER A 430 -3.31 15.67 3.37
CA SER A 430 -3.13 16.41 4.62
C SER A 430 -2.11 17.55 4.50
N ALA A 431 -1.43 17.67 3.36
CA ALA A 431 -0.46 18.73 3.13
C ALA A 431 -1.13 20.12 3.27
N PRO A 432 -0.50 21.09 3.95
CA PRO A 432 -1.05 22.43 4.17
C PRO A 432 -1.01 23.33 2.93
N ILE A 433 -0.79 22.74 1.75
CA ILE A 433 -0.61 23.40 0.46
C ILE A 433 -1.56 22.74 -0.52
N GLY A 434 -2.18 23.52 -1.40
CA GLY A 434 -3.04 22.97 -2.45
C GLY A 434 -2.19 22.32 -3.54
N TYR A 435 -2.24 21.00 -3.67
CA TYR A 435 -1.62 20.28 -4.77
C TYR A 435 -2.63 19.98 -5.86
N PHE A 436 -2.22 20.20 -7.10
CA PHE A 436 -3.02 19.97 -8.29
C PHE A 436 -2.18 19.21 -9.32
N THR A 437 -2.82 18.29 -10.02
CA THR A 437 -2.30 17.73 -11.27
C THR A 437 -3.16 18.28 -12.40
N ILE A 438 -2.54 18.98 -13.35
CA ILE A 438 -3.28 19.62 -14.45
C ILE A 438 -2.67 19.33 -15.81
N LEU A 439 -3.50 19.32 -16.84
CA LEU A 439 -3.07 19.25 -18.24
C LEU A 439 -2.58 20.61 -18.75
N LYS A 440 -1.95 20.62 -19.93
CA LYS A 440 -1.47 21.83 -20.62
C LYS A 440 -2.55 22.90 -20.81
N ASN A 441 -3.80 22.47 -21.03
CA ASN A 441 -4.96 23.36 -21.19
C ASN A 441 -5.61 23.79 -19.85
N GLY A 442 -4.98 23.43 -18.72
CA GLY A 442 -5.47 23.75 -17.38
C GLY A 442 -6.56 22.83 -16.84
N LEU A 443 -6.88 21.72 -17.50
CA LEU A 443 -7.84 20.74 -16.98
C LEU A 443 -7.29 20.06 -15.72
N ILE A 444 -8.05 20.04 -14.63
CA ILE A 444 -7.67 19.40 -13.36
C ILE A 444 -7.89 17.89 -13.47
N LEU A 445 -6.80 17.13 -13.32
CA LEU A 445 -6.82 15.67 -13.27
C LEU A 445 -6.95 15.15 -11.84
N ASP A 446 -6.27 15.79 -10.90
CA ASP A 446 -6.30 15.44 -9.48
C ASP A 446 -6.00 16.66 -8.62
N ILE A 447 -6.43 16.62 -7.35
CA ILE A 447 -6.31 17.69 -6.38
C ILE A 447 -6.32 17.12 -4.96
N ASN A 448 -5.58 17.70 -4.03
CA ASN A 448 -5.64 17.31 -2.61
C ASN A 448 -6.76 18.05 -1.84
N ASN A 449 -7.03 17.62 -0.60
CA ASN A 449 -8.08 18.22 0.23
C ASN A 449 -7.86 19.72 0.48
N THR A 450 -6.61 20.13 0.71
CA THR A 450 -6.28 21.54 0.90
C THR A 450 -6.54 22.37 -0.36
N GLY A 451 -6.23 21.86 -1.55
CA GLY A 451 -6.53 22.52 -2.82
C GLY A 451 -8.03 22.70 -3.03
N ALA A 452 -8.82 21.67 -2.71
CA ALA A 452 -10.28 21.72 -2.76
C ALA A 452 -10.84 22.78 -1.78
N SER A 453 -10.34 22.78 -0.54
CA SER A 453 -10.68 23.81 0.47
C SER A 453 -10.29 25.22 0.01
N ILE A 454 -9.14 25.40 -0.64
CA ILE A 454 -8.72 26.71 -1.18
C ILE A 454 -9.71 27.21 -2.24
N LEU A 455 -10.27 26.35 -3.08
CA LEU A 455 -11.23 26.78 -4.11
C LEU A 455 -12.68 26.86 -3.59
N GLY A 456 -12.96 26.32 -2.40
CA GLY A 456 -14.31 26.28 -1.83
C GLY A 456 -15.23 25.27 -2.52
N ILE A 457 -14.68 24.27 -3.22
CA ILE A 457 -15.44 23.26 -3.94
C ILE A 457 -14.95 21.88 -3.53
N SER A 458 -15.87 20.90 -3.45
CA SER A 458 -15.51 19.51 -3.19
C SER A 458 -14.53 18.98 -4.26
N LYS A 459 -13.63 18.08 -3.86
CA LYS A 459 -12.67 17.44 -4.76
C LYS A 459 -13.33 16.82 -5.99
N THR A 460 -14.46 16.14 -5.82
CA THR A 460 -15.22 15.53 -6.92
C THR A 460 -15.79 16.54 -7.90
N GLY A 461 -16.17 17.73 -7.44
CA GLY A 461 -16.66 18.82 -8.28
C GLY A 461 -15.57 19.55 -9.07
N LEU A 462 -14.31 19.44 -8.65
CA LEU A 462 -13.17 20.10 -9.30
C LEU A 462 -12.48 19.24 -10.36
N ILE A 463 -12.54 17.92 -10.24
CA ILE A 463 -11.95 17.01 -11.22
C ILE A 463 -12.63 17.21 -12.58
N LYS A 464 -11.83 17.29 -13.66
CA LYS A 464 -12.25 17.61 -15.03
C LYS A 464 -12.80 19.04 -15.23
N THR A 465 -12.64 19.93 -14.26
CA THR A 465 -12.88 21.37 -14.49
C THR A 465 -11.60 22.07 -14.92
N SER A 466 -11.71 23.27 -15.49
CA SER A 466 -10.55 24.08 -15.88
C SER A 466 -10.07 24.93 -14.72
N PHE A 467 -8.82 24.73 -14.30
CA PHE A 467 -8.15 25.58 -13.30
C PHE A 467 -8.13 27.06 -13.71
N ILE A 468 -8.04 27.33 -15.01
CA ILE A 468 -8.00 28.69 -15.57
C ILE A 468 -9.30 29.47 -15.28
N SER A 469 -10.42 28.77 -15.09
CA SER A 469 -11.71 29.39 -14.75
C SER A 469 -11.67 30.11 -13.39
N PHE A 470 -10.86 29.62 -12.46
CA PHE A 470 -10.63 30.20 -11.14
C PHE A 470 -9.62 31.35 -11.13
N LEU A 471 -9.07 31.74 -12.28
CA LEU A 471 -8.10 32.84 -12.36
C LEU A 471 -8.77 34.13 -12.83
N LYS A 472 -8.38 35.27 -12.24
CA LYS A 472 -8.73 36.59 -12.80
C LYS A 472 -8.12 36.78 -14.20
N PRO A 473 -8.71 37.62 -15.07
CA PRO A 473 -8.25 37.81 -16.45
C PRO A 473 -6.74 38.03 -16.60
N ASP A 474 -6.15 38.95 -15.83
CA ASP A 474 -4.71 39.25 -15.89
C ASP A 474 -3.85 38.05 -15.45
N SER A 475 -4.35 37.26 -14.50
CA SER A 475 -3.69 36.05 -14.01
C SER A 475 -3.75 34.89 -15.01
N ARG A 476 -4.77 34.83 -15.87
CA ARG A 476 -4.86 33.81 -16.94
C ARG A 476 -3.72 33.93 -17.93
N THR A 477 -3.42 35.16 -18.36
CA THR A 477 -2.32 35.44 -19.30
C THR A 477 -0.98 35.06 -18.69
N LYS A 478 -0.74 35.49 -17.45
CA LYS A 478 0.50 35.19 -16.71
C LYS A 478 0.70 33.69 -16.49
N PHE A 479 -0.36 32.97 -16.13
CA PHE A 479 -0.34 31.51 -15.97
C PHE A 479 0.04 30.79 -17.27
N ASN A 480 -0.61 31.13 -18.39
CA ASN A 480 -0.35 30.49 -19.67
C ASN A 480 1.08 30.76 -20.17
N GLN A 481 1.57 31.99 -20.00
CA GLN A 481 2.91 32.38 -20.43
C GLN A 481 3.99 31.66 -19.59
N ASN A 482 3.85 31.67 -18.27
CA ASN A 482 4.82 31.01 -17.39
C ASN A 482 4.81 29.48 -17.57
N ASN A 483 3.65 28.85 -17.75
CA ASN A 483 3.60 27.41 -18.02
C ASN A 483 4.23 27.03 -19.36
N LYS A 484 4.08 27.88 -20.38
CA LYS A 484 4.80 27.70 -21.65
C LYS A 484 6.31 27.76 -21.44
N THR A 485 6.80 28.77 -20.72
CA THR A 485 8.22 28.91 -20.38
C THR A 485 8.73 27.76 -19.53
N ALA A 486 7.93 27.24 -18.59
CA ALA A 486 8.29 26.06 -17.78
C ALA A 486 8.54 24.84 -18.67
N ILE A 487 7.68 24.60 -19.67
CA ILE A 487 7.84 23.50 -20.62
C ILE A 487 9.08 23.69 -21.49
N GLU A 488 9.27 24.89 -22.04
CA GLU A 488 10.40 25.24 -22.92
C GLU A 488 11.74 25.07 -22.22
N ASN A 489 11.83 25.53 -20.97
CA ASN A 489 13.05 25.49 -20.18
C ASN A 489 13.22 24.17 -19.39
N ARG A 490 12.22 23.28 -19.43
CA ARG A 490 12.16 22.03 -18.63
C ARG A 490 12.44 22.26 -17.15
N GLN A 491 11.94 23.35 -16.59
CA GLN A 491 12.20 23.75 -15.21
C GLN A 491 10.91 24.17 -14.51
N LYS A 492 10.91 23.97 -13.19
CA LYS A 492 9.85 24.48 -12.34
C LYS A 492 9.91 26.01 -12.28
N LEU A 493 8.73 26.64 -12.27
CA LEU A 493 8.60 28.10 -12.19
C LEU A 493 7.63 28.48 -11.08
N GLY A 494 8.05 29.42 -10.25
CA GLY A 494 7.27 29.99 -9.17
C GLY A 494 6.84 31.42 -9.49
N TYR A 495 5.56 31.75 -9.29
CA TYR A 495 5.02 33.07 -9.60
C TYR A 495 3.68 33.34 -8.90
N GLU A 496 3.35 34.62 -8.75
CA GLU A 496 2.11 35.05 -8.10
C GLU A 496 0.94 35.15 -9.09
N LEU A 497 -0.25 34.73 -8.65
CA LEU A 497 -1.53 34.86 -9.35
C LEU A 497 -2.65 35.26 -8.39
N GLU A 498 -3.73 35.82 -8.94
CA GLU A 498 -4.97 36.08 -8.21
C GLU A 498 -6.04 35.06 -8.60
N ILE A 499 -6.49 34.29 -7.60
CA ILE A 499 -7.46 33.20 -7.73
C ILE A 499 -8.80 33.67 -7.16
N VAL A 500 -9.89 33.29 -7.81
CA VAL A 500 -11.29 33.54 -7.43
C VAL A 500 -11.88 32.24 -6.90
N ARG A 501 -12.42 32.25 -5.68
CA ARG A 501 -13.11 31.08 -5.09
C ARG A 501 -14.52 30.95 -5.65
N ALA A 502 -15.15 29.80 -5.38
CA ALA A 502 -16.54 29.56 -5.74
C ALA A 502 -17.52 30.59 -5.16
N GLU A 503 -17.24 31.12 -3.97
CA GLU A 503 -18.07 32.11 -3.27
C GLU A 503 -17.89 33.54 -3.82
N GLY A 504 -16.95 33.75 -4.76
CA GLY A 504 -16.75 35.01 -5.48
C GLY A 504 -15.68 35.93 -4.90
N ASP A 505 -15.11 35.63 -3.74
CA ASP A 505 -13.95 36.33 -3.20
C ASP A 505 -12.67 35.95 -3.95
N SER A 506 -11.71 36.88 -4.01
CA SER A 506 -10.42 36.66 -4.66
C SER A 506 -9.25 36.85 -3.70
N PHE A 507 -8.23 36.02 -3.84
CA PHE A 507 -7.02 36.08 -3.03
C PHE A 507 -5.76 36.03 -3.89
N LYS A 508 -4.68 36.61 -3.35
CA LYS A 508 -3.35 36.50 -3.94
C LYS A 508 -2.71 35.19 -3.51
N SER A 509 -2.24 34.44 -4.48
CA SER A 509 -1.60 33.14 -4.31
C SER A 509 -0.20 33.16 -4.87
N TYR A 510 0.68 32.40 -4.25
CA TYR A 510 1.93 31.99 -4.86
C TYR A 510 1.76 30.57 -5.39
N ILE A 511 2.10 30.35 -6.65
CA ILE A 511 2.04 29.03 -7.26
C ILE A 511 3.41 28.60 -7.78
N GLU A 512 3.72 27.31 -7.66
CA GLU A 512 4.87 26.67 -8.32
C GLU A 512 4.35 25.61 -9.29
N THR A 513 4.74 25.72 -10.56
CA THR A 513 4.36 24.77 -11.61
C THR A 513 5.58 23.96 -12.03
N ASN A 514 5.48 22.63 -11.95
CA ASN A 514 6.53 21.69 -12.33
C ASN A 514 6.08 20.84 -13.53
N PRO A 515 6.70 20.97 -14.71
CA PRO A 515 6.37 20.16 -15.88
C PRO A 515 6.87 18.72 -15.70
N ILE A 516 6.01 17.75 -15.98
CA ILE A 516 6.32 16.32 -15.96
C ILE A 516 6.32 15.79 -17.39
N TYR A 517 7.30 14.97 -17.69
CA TYR A 517 7.50 14.36 -19.01
C TYR A 517 7.30 12.85 -18.91
N ASP A 518 6.83 12.23 -20.00
CA ASP A 518 6.74 10.78 -20.10
C ASP A 518 8.10 10.13 -20.44
N LYS A 519 8.11 8.81 -20.63
CA LYS A 519 9.34 8.05 -20.96
C LYS A 519 9.92 8.40 -22.33
N GLU A 520 9.16 9.06 -23.21
CA GLU A 520 9.59 9.55 -24.53
C GLU A 520 10.00 11.03 -24.49
N GLU A 521 10.18 11.59 -23.28
CA GLU A 521 10.46 13.00 -23.02
C GLU A 521 9.41 13.98 -23.57
N LYS A 522 8.19 13.53 -23.86
CA LYS A 522 7.09 14.40 -24.24
C LYS A 522 6.43 14.95 -22.99
N PHE A 523 6.01 16.21 -23.05
CA PHE A 523 5.28 16.82 -21.95
C PHE A 523 3.98 16.05 -21.69
N LYS A 524 3.77 15.65 -20.43
CA LYS A 524 2.61 14.89 -19.99
C LYS A 524 1.61 15.77 -19.23
N GLU A 525 2.07 16.38 -18.15
CA GLU A 525 1.21 17.11 -17.20
C GLU A 525 2.02 18.12 -16.38
N PHE A 526 1.35 19.02 -15.68
CA PHE A 526 1.97 19.82 -14.63
C PHE A 526 1.57 19.29 -13.26
N LYS A 527 2.54 19.22 -12.35
CA LYS A 527 2.29 19.23 -10.90
C LYS A 527 2.35 20.67 -10.42
N VAL A 528 1.25 21.16 -9.87
CA VAL A 528 1.12 22.54 -9.39
C VAL A 528 0.92 22.54 -7.88
N SER A 529 1.64 23.41 -7.20
CA SER A 529 1.42 23.71 -5.78
C SER A 529 0.94 25.14 -5.62
N ILE A 530 -0.06 25.35 -4.76
CA ILE A 530 -0.73 26.63 -4.55
C ILE A 530 -0.74 26.94 -3.07
N ILE A 531 -0.23 28.12 -2.76
CA ILE A 531 -0.22 28.68 -1.42
C ILE A 531 -1.06 29.95 -1.45
N ASP A 532 -2.10 29.99 -0.63
CA ASP A 532 -2.84 31.23 -0.36
C ASP A 532 -2.01 32.07 0.61
N VAL A 533 -1.40 33.13 0.09
CA VAL A 533 -0.46 33.97 0.85
C VAL A 533 -1.20 34.69 1.99
N LYS A 534 -2.50 35.02 1.81
CA LYS A 534 -3.30 35.67 2.86
C LYS A 534 -3.78 34.68 3.92
N ARG A 535 -4.07 33.42 3.56
CA ARG A 535 -4.54 32.41 4.51
C ARG A 535 -3.52 32.04 5.59
N PHE A 536 -2.23 32.29 5.35
CA PHE A 536 -1.19 32.12 6.37
C PHE A 536 -0.89 33.39 7.18
N ILE A 537 -1.41 34.54 6.75
CA ILE A 537 -1.15 35.86 7.34
C ILE A 537 -2.35 36.36 8.14
N ASN A 538 -3.58 36.01 7.73
CA ASN A 538 -4.83 36.58 8.28
C ASN A 538 -5.88 35.56 8.72
N ASP A 539 -5.58 34.25 8.73
CA ASP A 539 -6.65 33.25 8.92
C ASP A 539 -6.85 32.75 10.34
#